data_AF-A0A7L4IF15-F1
#
_entry.id   AF-A0A7L4IF15-F1
#
_cell.length_a   1.000
_cell.length_b   1.000
_cell.length_c   1.000
_cell.angle_alpha   90.00
_cell.angle_beta   90.00
_cell.angle_gamma   90.00
#
_symmetry.space_group_name_H-M   'P 1'
#
loop_
_entity.id
_entity.type
_entity.pdbx_description
1 polymer ?
#
loop_
_entity_poly.entity_id
_entity_poly.type
_entity_poly.pdbx_seq_one_letter_code
_entity_poly.pdbx_strand_id
1 'polypeptide(L)' 'FKAPSTDHPALYRDLLRTNRVHWIAEEPPAELVREKMMECHLRFRHQMALVPCVLTLNQDGSVWVTLVKPARAITPGQ' A
#
# COMPACT_ATOMS: atom_id res chain seq x y z
N PHE A 1 13.81 -0.32 -16.84
CA PHE A 1 14.17 -1.66 -16.31
C PHE A 1 13.39 -2.70 -17.12
N LYS A 2 14.05 -3.68 -17.74
CA LYS A 2 13.39 -4.80 -18.44
C LYS A 2 13.86 -6.08 -17.76
N ALA A 3 12.93 -6.89 -17.27
CA ALA A 3 13.24 -8.18 -16.67
C ALA A 3 13.00 -9.30 -17.71
N PRO A 4 13.84 -10.35 -17.73
CA PRO A 4 13.78 -11.42 -18.73
C PRO A 4 12.61 -12.40 -18.55
N SER A 5 11.99 -12.44 -17.37
CA SER A 5 10.84 -13.30 -17.08
C SER A 5 9.74 -12.54 -16.35
N THR A 6 8.51 -13.05 -16.47
CA THR A 6 7.33 -12.51 -15.78
C THR A 6 7.43 -12.67 -14.27
N ASP A 7 8.08 -13.72 -13.78
CA ASP A 7 8.32 -14.04 -12.35
C ASP A 7 9.62 -13.46 -11.77
N HIS A 8 10.24 -12.50 -12.45
CA HIS A 8 11.51 -11.96 -11.98
C HIS A 8 11.35 -11.23 -10.62
N PRO A 9 12.19 -11.51 -9.60
CA PRO A 9 12.03 -10.97 -8.25
C PRO A 9 12.04 -9.43 -8.20
N ALA A 10 12.75 -8.77 -9.11
CA ALA A 10 12.74 -7.32 -9.23
C ALA A 10 11.37 -6.68 -9.61
N LEU A 11 10.37 -7.50 -9.99
CA LEU A 11 9.01 -7.05 -10.30
C LEU A 11 8.07 -7.08 -9.09
N TYR A 12 8.54 -7.62 -7.96
CA TYR A 12 7.79 -7.69 -6.71
C TYR A 12 8.18 -6.53 -5.81
N ARG A 13 7.18 -5.88 -5.24
CA ARG A 13 7.36 -4.88 -4.18
C ARG A 13 6.39 -5.21 -3.06
N ASP A 14 6.84 -5.03 -1.84
CA ASP A 14 6.08 -5.20 -0.61
C ASP A 14 5.85 -3.86 0.10
N LEU A 15 6.73 -2.88 -0.10
CA LEU A 15 6.62 -1.54 0.46
C LEU A 15 6.25 -0.50 -0.59
N LEU A 16 5.27 0.34 -0.24
CA LEU A 16 4.74 1.40 -1.07
C LEU A 16 4.55 2.68 -0.28
N ARG A 17 4.82 3.83 -0.90
CA ARG A 17 4.46 5.13 -0.35
C ARG A 17 3.32 5.71 -1.19
N THR A 18 2.26 6.14 -0.54
CA THR A 18 1.20 6.91 -1.21
C THR A 18 1.47 8.40 -1.03
N ASN A 19 0.84 9.21 -1.87
CA ASN A 19 0.64 10.63 -1.56
C ASN A 19 -0.40 10.77 -0.43
N ARG A 20 -0.85 11.99 -0.13
CA ARG A 20 -1.89 12.23 0.87
C ARG A 20 -3.11 11.36 0.58
N VAL A 21 -3.54 10.60 1.57
CA VAL A 21 -4.69 9.70 1.48
C VAL A 21 -5.98 10.50 1.65
N HIS A 22 -6.98 10.17 0.83
CA HIS A 22 -8.34 10.66 1.00
C HIS A 22 -9.13 9.66 1.85
N TRP A 23 -9.67 10.11 2.97
CA TRP A 23 -10.47 9.30 3.88
C TRP A 23 -11.95 9.55 3.66
N ILE A 24 -12.76 8.49 3.73
CA ILE A 24 -14.22 8.60 3.58
C ILE A 24 -14.82 9.50 4.67
N ALA A 25 -14.28 9.42 5.88
CA ALA A 25 -14.70 10.22 7.03
C ALA A 25 -13.91 11.54 7.17
N GLU A 26 -13.30 12.03 6.08
CA GLU A 26 -12.40 13.21 6.01
C GLU A 26 -11.09 13.07 6.79
N GLU A 27 -11.07 12.31 7.88
CA GLU A 27 -9.93 12.07 8.77
C GLU A 27 -9.48 10.60 8.77
N PRO A 28 -8.19 10.33 9.04
CA PRO A 28 -7.69 8.98 9.24
C PRO A 28 -8.36 8.26 10.43
N PRO A 29 -8.48 6.92 10.40
CA PRO A 29 -9.00 6.14 11.52
C PRO A 29 -8.27 6.44 12.83
N ALA A 30 -9.01 6.52 13.94
CA ALA A 30 -8.45 6.85 15.25
C ALA A 30 -7.34 5.89 15.69
N GLU A 31 -7.46 4.60 15.35
CA GLU A 31 -6.42 3.59 15.57
C GLU A 31 -5.12 3.94 14.82
N LEU A 32 -5.22 4.28 13.53
CA LEU A 32 -4.07 4.69 12.73
C LEU A 32 -3.42 5.97 13.25
N VAL A 33 -4.21 6.91 13.80
CA VAL A 33 -3.66 8.14 14.40
C VAL A 33 -2.92 7.86 15.69
N ARG A 34 -3.48 6.99 16.55
CA ARG A 34 -2.97 6.66 17.89
C ARG A 34 -1.74 5.75 17.82
N GLU A 35 -1.85 4.64 17.10
CA GLU A 35 -0.81 3.61 17.02
C GLU A 35 0.21 3.89 15.90
N LYS A 36 -0.07 4.88 15.03
CA LYS A 36 0.68 5.16 13.79
C LYS A 36 0.72 4.01 12.79
N MET A 37 0.17 2.86 13.13
CA MET A 37 0.10 1.67 12.30
C MET A 37 -1.28 1.03 12.42
N MET A 38 -1.75 0.41 11.33
CA MET A 38 -3.04 -0.28 11.32
C MET A 38 -3.04 -1.39 10.28
N GLU A 39 -3.51 -2.58 10.64
CA GLU A 39 -3.73 -3.68 9.69
C GLU A 39 -4.99 -3.44 8.87
N CYS A 40 -4.92 -3.64 7.56
CA CYS A 40 -6.07 -3.52 6.68
C CYS A 40 -5.91 -4.32 5.39
N HIS A 41 -6.89 -4.21 4.50
CA HIS A 41 -6.85 -4.82 3.19
C HIS A 41 -6.79 -3.74 2.10
N LEU A 42 -5.83 -3.85 1.19
CA LEU A 42 -5.66 -2.95 0.06
C LEU A 42 -6.09 -3.61 -1.24
N ARG A 43 -6.78 -2.85 -2.11
CA ARG A 43 -7.07 -3.23 -3.50
C ARG A 43 -6.37 -2.28 -4.47
N PHE A 44 -5.39 -2.78 -5.21
CA PHE A 44 -4.60 -2.01 -6.18
C PHE A 44 -5.36 -1.64 -7.45
N ARG A 45 -6.11 -2.60 -7.99
CA ARG A 45 -6.92 -2.42 -9.20
C ARG A 45 -8.33 -2.88 -8.92
N HIS A 46 -9.31 -2.28 -9.58
CA HIS A 46 -10.71 -2.63 -9.36
C HIS A 46 -11.00 -4.15 -9.43
N GLN A 47 -10.29 -4.87 -10.31
CA GLN A 47 -10.50 -6.30 -10.51
C GLN A 47 -9.58 -7.20 -9.68
N MET A 48 -8.66 -6.63 -8.88
CA MET A 48 -7.76 -7.41 -8.03
C MET A 48 -8.42 -7.78 -6.71
N ALA A 49 -8.03 -8.94 -6.18
CA ALA A 49 -8.39 -9.34 -4.82
C ALA A 49 -7.81 -8.36 -3.80
N LEU A 50 -8.46 -8.31 -2.63
CA LEU A 50 -7.96 -7.61 -1.46
C LEU A 50 -6.69 -8.30 -0.95
N VAL A 51 -5.64 -7.53 -0.71
CA VAL A 51 -4.37 -8.02 -0.18
C VAL A 51 -4.19 -7.51 1.25
N PRO A 52 -3.91 -8.38 2.24
CA PRO A 52 -3.63 -7.94 3.60
C PRO A 52 -2.34 -7.11 3.65
N CYS A 53 -2.39 -6.01 4.38
CA CYS A 53 -1.32 -5.03 4.47
C CYS A 53 -1.36 -4.26 5.79
N VAL A 54 -0.27 -3.57 6.10
CA VAL A 54 -0.14 -2.66 7.22
C VAL A 54 0.04 -1.25 6.69
N LEU A 55 -0.81 -0.33 7.13
CA LEU A 55 -0.62 1.10 6.91
C LEU A 55 0.27 1.68 8.00
N THR A 56 1.16 2.60 7.66
CA THR A 56 1.92 3.40 8.62
C THR A 56 1.77 4.87 8.28
N LEU A 57 1.21 5.64 9.21
CA LEU A 57 0.93 7.06 9.02
C LEU A 57 2.17 7.92 9.27
N ASN A 58 2.54 8.72 8.28
CA ASN A 58 3.63 9.69 8.39
C ASN A 58 3.12 11.03 8.93
N GLN A 59 4.05 11.85 9.44
CA GLN A 59 3.75 13.18 9.99
C GLN A 59 3.22 14.16 8.93
N ASP A 60 3.57 13.96 7.66
CA ASP A 60 3.11 14.76 6.52
C ASP A 60 1.71 14.37 6.00
N GLY A 61 1.08 13.34 6.59
CA GLY A 61 -0.21 12.80 6.17
C GLY A 61 -0.14 11.84 4.98
N SER A 62 1.06 11.49 4.52
CA SER A 62 1.24 10.32 3.65
C SER A 62 1.16 9.03 4.45
N VAL A 63 0.91 7.90 3.77
CA VAL A 63 1.02 6.58 4.41
C VAL A 63 2.02 5.71 3.66
N TRP A 64 2.76 4.91 4.43
CA TRP A 64 3.40 3.72 3.92
C TRP A 64 2.41 2.57 3.94
N VAL A 65 2.46 1.74 2.91
CA VAL A 65 1.72 0.48 2.84
C VAL A 65 2.71 -0.65 2.71
N THR A 66 2.71 -1.54 3.69
CA THR A 66 3.53 -2.75 3.71
C THR A 66 2.63 -3.96 3.49
N LEU A 67 2.81 -4.65 2.37
CA LEU A 67 2.05 -5.86 2.06
C LEU A 67 2.58 -7.05 2.85
N VAL A 68 1.67 -7.87 3.37
CA VAL A 68 2.05 -9.13 4.05
C VAL A 68 2.67 -10.12 3.06
N LYS A 69 2.29 -10.03 1.77
CA LYS A 69 2.89 -10.80 0.68
C LYS A 69 3.29 -9.85 -0.46
N PRO A 70 4.49 -9.99 -1.05
CA PRO A 70 4.93 -9.12 -2.15
C PRO A 70 3.95 -9.20 -3.32
N ALA A 71 3.50 -8.05 -3.84
CA ALA A 71 2.65 -8.02 -5.02
C ALA A 71 3.48 -7.71 -6.27
N ARG A 72 3.15 -8.41 -7.36
CA ARG A 72 3.76 -8.17 -8.66
C ARG A 72 3.15 -6.90 -9.29
N ALA A 73 3.98 -6.15 -9.99
CA ALA A 73 3.56 -5.09 -10.90
C ALA A 73 2.80 -3.93 -10.22
N ILE A 74 3.28 -3.51 -9.04
CA ILE A 74 2.82 -2.24 -8.47
C ILE A 74 3.42 -1.10 -9.30
N THR A 75 2.65 -0.63 -10.26
CA THR A 75 2.96 0.54 -11.08
C THR A 75 2.72 1.83 -10.29
N PRO A 76 3.70 2.74 -10.18
CA PRO A 76 3.48 4.07 -9.62
C PRO A 76 2.38 4.81 -10.40
N GLY A 77 1.45 5.47 -9.69
CA GLY A 77 0.40 6.30 -10.31
C GLY A 77 -0.96 5.62 -10.51
N GLN A 78 -1.21 4.49 -9.86
CA GLN A 78 -2.57 3.97 -9.67
C GLN A 78 -3.20 4.44 -8.37
#